data_AF-A0A6B3UVW1-F1
#
_entry.id   AF-A0A6B3UVW1-F1
#
_cell.length_a   1.000
_cell.length_b   1.000
_cell.length_c   1.000
_cell.angle_alpha   90.00
_cell.angle_beta   90.00
_cell.angle_gamma   90.00
#
_symmetry.space_group_name_H-M   'P 1'
#
loop_
_entity.id
_entity.type
_entity.pdbx_description
1 polymer ?
#
loop_
_entity_poly.entity_id
_entity_poly.type
_entity_poly.pdbx_seq_one_letter_code
_entity_poly.pdbx_strand_id
1 'polypeptide(L)'
;GGAGDTTRRMPRLGETGVRMCDAALAADTLPAAFDLRRASLLRARALHRLALNDVKGALADLELARAAAGPASRSAFDRSLGVGVDYVQAYALGMAGDTAGARALVRSTFAKRPYSRQSALAALIVADSLDDPAELERAARETARLAPESVDDLFGLLVEQGRWNDALAIWPQLVPPREKDETPYYVEMRRQGDRNYVSAARYWADKGGWRAYALAASGRPAEARAALAEARDRLA
;
A
#
# COMPACT_ATOMS: atom_id res chain seq x y z
N GLY A 1 22.25 -28.88 -3.03
CA GLY A 1 21.44 -27.80 -2.44
C GLY A 1 20.73 -27.09 -3.55
N GLY A 2 19.42 -27.27 -3.70
CA GLY A 2 18.63 -26.56 -4.71
C GLY A 2 18.34 -25.15 -4.22
N ALA A 3 18.49 -24.16 -5.10
CA ALA A 3 17.90 -22.85 -4.88
C ALA A 3 16.40 -23.07 -4.64
N GLY A 4 15.90 -22.65 -3.48
CA GLY A 4 14.48 -22.81 -3.14
C GLY A 4 13.59 -22.19 -4.21
N ASP A 5 12.37 -22.70 -4.35
CA ASP A 5 11.36 -22.17 -5.26
C ASP A 5 11.25 -20.64 -5.10
N THR A 6 11.69 -19.89 -6.12
CA THR A 6 11.66 -18.43 -6.16
C THR A 6 10.37 -17.89 -6.76
N THR A 7 9.40 -18.76 -7.09
CA THR A 7 8.11 -18.31 -7.61
C THR A 7 7.39 -17.48 -6.56
N ARG A 8 7.10 -16.22 -6.92
CA ARG A 8 6.40 -15.29 -6.04
C ARG A 8 4.92 -15.66 -5.99
N ARG A 9 4.56 -16.56 -5.08
CA ARG A 9 3.15 -16.85 -4.75
C ARG A 9 2.69 -15.89 -3.67
N MET A 10 1.43 -15.44 -3.74
CA MET A 10 0.85 -14.75 -2.59
C MET A 10 0.87 -15.72 -1.40
N PRO A 11 1.44 -15.31 -0.25
CA PRO A 11 1.46 -16.17 0.93
C PRO A 11 0.01 -16.43 1.35
N ARG A 12 -0.34 -17.70 1.57
CA ARG A 12 -1.60 -18.05 2.23
C ARG A 12 -1.51 -17.57 3.68
N LEU A 13 -2.21 -16.50 4.02
CA LEU A 13 -2.30 -16.01 5.38
C LEU A 13 -3.18 -16.95 6.24
N GLY A 14 -3.02 -16.89 7.57
CA GLY A 14 -3.78 -17.73 8.50
C GLY A 14 -2.99 -18.86 9.16
N GLU A 15 -3.68 -19.90 9.62
CA GLU A 15 -3.14 -20.94 10.53
C GLU A 15 -1.90 -21.65 9.99
N THR A 16 -1.89 -22.00 8.70
CA THR A 16 -0.73 -22.64 8.07
C THR A 16 0.51 -21.76 8.18
N GLY A 17 0.37 -20.45 8.00
CA GLY A 17 1.47 -19.51 8.15
C GLY A 17 1.96 -19.40 9.59
N VAL A 18 1.05 -19.41 10.57
CA VAL A 18 1.41 -19.45 11.99
C VAL A 18 2.25 -20.70 12.29
N ARG A 19 1.76 -21.90 11.92
CA ARG A 19 2.48 -23.17 12.15
C ARG A 19 3.85 -23.20 11.47
N MET A 20 3.97 -22.67 10.26
CA MET A 20 5.26 -22.59 9.55
C MET A 20 6.23 -21.64 10.25
N CYS A 21 5.74 -20.51 10.76
CA CYS A 21 6.57 -19.61 11.56
C CYS A 21 6.99 -20.24 12.89
N ASP A 22 6.09 -20.96 13.56
CA ASP A 22 6.40 -21.69 14.79
C ASP A 22 7.51 -22.72 14.58
N ALA A 23 7.39 -23.55 13.55
CA ALA A 23 8.42 -24.52 13.18
C ALA A 23 9.76 -23.85 12.87
N ALA A 24 9.75 -22.74 12.12
CA ALA A 24 10.96 -21.99 11.78
C ALA A 24 11.60 -21.31 13.00
N LEU A 25 10.80 -20.85 13.97
CA LEU A 25 11.28 -20.22 15.19
C LEU A 25 11.89 -21.21 16.17
N ALA A 26 11.38 -22.45 16.18
CA ALA A 26 11.82 -23.56 17.02
C ALA A 26 12.96 -24.38 16.40
N ALA A 27 13.28 -24.19 15.12
CA ALA A 27 14.32 -24.97 14.44
C ALA A 27 15.73 -24.67 15.01
N ASP A 28 16.51 -25.73 15.27
CA ASP A 28 17.91 -25.63 15.69
C ASP A 28 18.80 -24.90 14.68
N THR A 29 18.35 -24.82 13.43
CA THR A 29 19.00 -24.08 12.33
C THR A 29 18.81 -22.56 12.41
N LEU A 30 18.15 -22.05 13.46
CA LEU A 30 18.05 -20.63 13.76
C LEU A 30 18.87 -20.26 15.03
N PRO A 31 20.21 -20.14 14.92
CA PRO A 31 21.07 -19.75 16.03
C PRO A 31 20.65 -18.43 16.68
N ALA A 32 21.05 -18.23 17.94
CA ALA A 32 20.82 -16.98 18.67
C ALA A 32 21.41 -15.74 17.93
N ALA A 33 22.50 -15.92 17.20
CA ALA A 33 23.13 -14.86 16.40
C ALA A 33 22.25 -14.36 15.23
N PHE A 34 21.21 -15.09 14.83
CA PHE A 34 20.31 -14.72 13.73
C PHE A 34 19.09 -13.94 14.24
N ASP A 35 19.34 -12.95 15.07
CA ASP A 35 18.34 -12.13 15.74
C ASP A 35 17.39 -11.39 14.78
N LEU A 36 17.90 -10.77 13.72
CA LEU A 36 17.09 -10.10 12.70
C LEU A 36 16.21 -11.08 11.92
N ARG A 37 16.68 -12.31 11.70
CA ARG A 37 15.86 -13.36 11.07
C ARG A 37 14.73 -13.77 12.01
N ARG A 38 15.01 -13.93 13.30
CA ARG A 38 14.01 -14.22 14.34
C ARG A 38 12.95 -13.11 14.43
N ALA A 39 13.37 -11.85 14.49
CA ALA A 39 12.46 -10.71 14.48
C ALA A 39 11.58 -10.68 13.21
N SER A 40 12.14 -11.02 12.04
CA SER A 40 11.39 -11.07 10.79
C SER A 40 10.34 -12.20 10.78
N LEU A 41 10.68 -13.37 11.31
CA LEU A 41 9.74 -14.49 11.48
C LEU A 41 8.62 -14.16 12.47
N LEU A 42 8.93 -13.49 13.58
CA LEU A 42 7.93 -13.03 14.54
C LEU A 42 6.97 -12.01 13.93
N ARG A 43 7.48 -11.02 13.19
CA ARG A 43 6.64 -10.08 12.43
C ARG A 43 5.75 -10.79 11.41
N ALA A 44 6.28 -11.81 10.72
CA ALA A 44 5.49 -12.60 9.78
C ALA A 44 4.39 -13.40 10.48
N ARG A 45 4.69 -14.03 11.63
CA ARG A 45 3.70 -14.72 12.46
C ARG A 45 2.61 -13.76 12.95
N ALA A 46 2.97 -12.54 13.33
CA ALA A 46 2.01 -11.50 13.69
C ALA A 46 1.03 -11.20 12.55
N LEU A 47 1.50 -11.02 11.31
CA LEU A 47 0.62 -10.84 10.13
C LEU A 47 -0.34 -12.02 9.93
N HIS A 48 0.15 -13.26 10.11
CA HIS A 48 -0.70 -14.44 10.04
C HIS A 48 -1.75 -14.50 11.15
N ARG A 49 -1.42 -14.06 12.37
CA ARG A 49 -2.36 -13.94 13.50
C ARG A 49 -3.40 -12.85 13.26
N LEU A 50 -3.02 -11.71 12.69
CA LEU A 50 -3.98 -10.66 12.32
C LEU A 50 -4.99 -11.15 11.29
N ALA A 51 -4.55 -11.96 10.32
CA ALA A 51 -5.47 -12.61 9.37
C ALA A 51 -6.47 -13.60 10.02
N LEU A 52 -6.22 -14.02 11.26
CA LEU A 52 -7.11 -14.84 12.08
C LEU A 52 -7.87 -14.03 13.14
N ASN A 53 -7.81 -12.69 13.09
CA ASN A 53 -8.32 -11.78 14.12
C ASN A 53 -7.72 -12.00 15.52
N ASP A 54 -6.58 -12.69 15.63
CA ASP A 54 -5.82 -12.81 16.89
C ASP A 54 -4.93 -11.57 17.11
N VAL A 55 -5.59 -10.45 17.38
CA VAL A 55 -4.92 -9.15 17.57
C VAL A 55 -3.97 -9.19 18.78
N LYS A 56 -4.38 -9.82 19.87
CA LYS A 56 -3.57 -9.95 21.09
C LYS A 56 -2.30 -10.76 20.83
N GLY A 57 -2.41 -11.91 20.16
CA GLY A 57 -1.26 -12.73 19.81
C GLY A 57 -0.36 -12.05 18.80
N ALA A 58 -0.90 -11.27 17.86
CA ALA A 58 -0.10 -10.49 16.94
C ALA A 58 0.73 -9.42 17.67
N LEU A 59 0.12 -8.64 18.57
CA LEU A 59 0.84 -7.64 19.37
C LEU A 59 1.95 -8.26 20.22
N ALA A 60 1.69 -9.42 20.83
CA ALA A 60 2.70 -10.16 21.59
C ALA A 60 3.91 -10.56 20.70
N ASP A 61 3.66 -11.01 19.46
CA ASP A 61 4.73 -11.35 18.53
C ASP A 61 5.55 -10.13 18.08
N LEU A 62 4.92 -8.96 17.95
CA LEU A 62 5.61 -7.73 17.57
C LEU A 62 6.52 -7.23 18.70
N GLU A 63 6.11 -7.36 19.96
CA GLU A 63 6.97 -7.06 21.11
C GLU A 63 8.15 -8.04 21.19
N LEU A 64 7.92 -9.33 20.96
CA LEU A 64 9.00 -10.32 20.85
C LEU A 64 9.94 -9.99 19.68
N ALA A 65 9.42 -9.48 18.56
CA ALA A 65 10.23 -9.10 17.41
C ALA A 65 11.17 -7.92 17.75
N ARG A 66 10.70 -6.92 18.51
CA ARG A 66 11.54 -5.82 19.02
C ARG A 66 12.59 -6.32 20.00
N ALA A 67 12.20 -7.21 20.92
CA ALA A 67 13.10 -7.77 21.92
C ALA A 67 14.17 -8.68 21.31
N ALA A 68 13.86 -9.34 20.18
CA ALA A 68 14.80 -10.25 19.52
C ALA A 68 16.05 -9.53 19.00
N ALA A 69 15.95 -8.29 18.52
CA ALA A 69 17.10 -7.54 18.02
C ALA A 69 18.11 -7.26 19.15
N GLY A 70 19.28 -7.90 19.08
CA GLY A 70 20.35 -7.70 20.05
C GLY A 70 21.04 -6.33 19.90
N PRO A 71 21.93 -5.95 20.84
CA PRO A 71 22.62 -4.66 20.81
C PRO A 71 23.38 -4.41 19.49
N ALA A 72 24.02 -5.44 18.94
CA ALA A 72 24.79 -5.34 17.70
C ALA A 72 23.93 -5.09 16.45
N SER A 73 22.69 -5.57 16.42
CA SER A 73 21.78 -5.45 15.26
C SER A 73 20.74 -4.34 15.43
N ARG A 74 20.59 -3.77 16.63
CA ARG A 74 19.58 -2.75 16.98
C ARG A 74 19.51 -1.61 15.98
N SER A 75 20.64 -0.99 15.61
CA SER A 75 20.64 0.13 14.67
C SER A 75 20.13 -0.27 13.27
N ALA A 76 20.47 -1.48 12.80
CA ALA A 76 19.98 -1.99 11.53
C ALA A 76 18.49 -2.37 11.60
N PHE A 77 18.05 -2.92 12.73
CA PHE A 77 16.65 -3.18 13.02
C PHE A 77 15.84 -1.89 12.95
N ASP A 78 16.19 -0.87 13.74
CA ASP A 78 15.42 0.37 13.89
C ASP A 78 15.23 1.12 12.56
N ARG A 79 16.23 1.09 11.67
CA ARG A 79 16.15 1.75 10.35
C ARG A 79 15.40 0.96 9.28
N SER A 80 15.15 -0.33 9.49
CA SER A 80 14.59 -1.22 8.47
C SER A 80 13.46 -2.08 9.02
N LEU A 81 13.79 -3.21 9.65
CA LEU A 81 12.79 -4.19 10.09
C LEU A 81 11.84 -3.60 11.15
N GLY A 82 12.36 -2.79 12.06
CA GLY A 82 11.60 -2.09 13.10
C GLY A 82 10.54 -1.16 12.54
N VAL A 83 10.81 -0.43 11.44
CA VAL A 83 9.80 0.37 10.74
C VAL A 83 8.64 -0.50 10.26
N GLY A 84 8.95 -1.68 9.70
CA GLY A 84 7.92 -2.62 9.29
C GLY A 84 7.17 -3.26 10.47
N VAL A 85 7.82 -3.48 11.62
CA VAL A 85 7.15 -3.93 12.85
C VAL A 85 6.18 -2.85 13.35
N ASP A 86 6.60 -1.58 13.35
CA ASP A 86 5.75 -0.47 13.77
C ASP A 86 4.46 -0.35 12.93
N TYR A 87 4.55 -0.49 11.60
CA TYR A 87 3.35 -0.43 10.75
C TYR A 87 2.37 -1.57 11.02
N VAL A 88 2.88 -2.80 11.24
CA VAL A 88 2.02 -3.93 11.60
C VAL A 88 1.40 -3.73 12.97
N GLN A 89 2.14 -3.11 13.91
CA GLN A 89 1.60 -2.75 15.22
C GLN A 89 0.52 -1.67 15.10
N ALA A 90 0.73 -0.65 14.28
CA ALA A 90 -0.28 0.38 14.05
C ALA A 90 -1.57 -0.21 13.45
N TYR A 91 -1.44 -1.12 12.48
CA TYR A 91 -2.59 -1.86 11.94
C TYR A 91 -3.30 -2.70 13.02
N ALA A 92 -2.54 -3.43 13.84
CA ALA A 92 -3.10 -4.21 14.94
C ALA A 92 -3.80 -3.35 16.00
N LEU A 93 -3.28 -2.16 16.32
CA LEU A 93 -3.92 -1.19 17.21
C LEU A 93 -5.25 -0.70 16.63
N GLY A 94 -5.30 -0.41 15.32
CA GLY A 94 -6.54 -0.07 14.62
C GLY A 94 -7.58 -1.18 14.74
N MET A 95 -7.19 -2.44 14.48
CA MET A 95 -8.07 -3.61 14.68
C MET A 95 -8.52 -3.79 16.13
N ALA A 96 -7.72 -3.38 17.11
CA ALA A 96 -8.07 -3.40 18.52
C ALA A 96 -9.02 -2.24 18.94
N GLY A 97 -9.32 -1.30 18.04
CA GLY A 97 -10.10 -0.10 18.32
C GLY A 97 -9.30 1.07 18.89
N ASP A 98 -7.98 0.93 19.09
CA ASP A 98 -7.10 2.04 19.48
C ASP A 98 -6.67 2.85 18.24
N THR A 99 -7.63 3.53 17.63
CA THR A 99 -7.41 4.34 16.42
C THR A 99 -6.48 5.52 16.70
N ALA A 100 -6.53 6.09 17.90
CA ALA A 100 -5.66 7.19 18.31
C ALA A 100 -4.19 6.74 18.41
N GLY A 101 -3.93 5.62 19.07
CA GLY A 101 -2.60 5.02 19.16
C GLY A 101 -2.07 4.59 17.80
N ALA A 102 -2.91 3.95 16.97
CA ALA A 102 -2.56 3.58 15.61
C ALA A 102 -2.16 4.80 14.75
N ARG A 103 -2.96 5.88 14.81
CA ARG A 103 -2.68 7.14 14.08
C ARG A 103 -1.37 7.78 14.54
N ALA A 104 -1.14 7.84 15.85
CA ALA A 104 0.10 8.39 16.39
C ALA A 104 1.32 7.56 15.94
N LEU A 105 1.21 6.23 16.00
CA LEU A 105 2.28 5.32 15.63
C LEU A 105 2.59 5.43 14.13
N VAL A 106 1.60 5.31 13.24
CA VAL A 106 1.82 5.38 11.78
C VAL A 106 2.49 6.69 11.36
N ARG A 107 2.09 7.83 11.95
CA ARG A 107 2.70 9.14 11.68
C ARG A 107 4.16 9.21 12.13
N SER A 108 4.43 8.78 13.36
CA SER A 108 5.80 8.78 13.89
C SER A 108 6.72 7.82 13.13
N THR A 109 6.19 6.67 12.69
CA THR A 109 6.91 5.69 11.89
C THR A 109 7.19 6.19 10.48
N PHE A 110 6.23 6.84 9.83
CA PHE A 110 6.44 7.46 8.52
C PHE A 110 7.52 8.54 8.57
N ALA A 111 7.53 9.36 9.64
CA ALA A 111 8.53 10.39 9.85
C ALA A 111 9.97 9.85 9.94
N LYS A 112 10.17 8.56 10.25
CA LYS A 112 11.50 7.92 10.22
C LYS A 112 12.01 7.73 8.78
N ARG A 113 11.12 7.65 7.78
CA ARG A 113 11.46 7.40 6.36
C ARG A 113 10.51 8.15 5.40
N PRO A 114 10.45 9.50 5.43
CA PRO A 114 9.44 10.30 4.72
C PRO A 114 9.58 10.30 3.18
N TYR A 115 10.67 9.74 2.66
CA TYR A 115 10.94 9.60 1.23
C TYR A 115 10.89 8.14 0.75
N SER A 116 10.47 7.21 1.61
CA SER A 116 10.30 5.80 1.24
C SER A 116 8.91 5.55 0.68
N ARG A 117 8.81 5.24 -0.62
CA ARG A 117 7.55 4.83 -1.27
C ARG A 117 6.84 3.69 -0.53
N GLN A 118 7.61 2.68 -0.09
CA GLN A 118 7.08 1.56 0.68
C GLN A 118 6.51 1.99 2.04
N SER A 119 7.13 2.99 2.68
CA SER A 119 6.63 3.54 3.94
C SER A 119 5.35 4.36 3.73
N ALA A 120 5.25 5.14 2.65
CA ALA A 120 4.04 5.87 2.31
C ALA A 120 2.86 4.91 2.03
N LEU A 121 3.10 3.86 1.23
CA LEU A 121 2.09 2.83 0.97
C LEU A 121 1.66 2.09 2.24
N ALA A 122 2.60 1.74 3.12
CA ALA A 122 2.27 1.12 4.41
C ALA A 122 1.43 2.06 5.29
N ALA A 123 1.77 3.35 5.34
CA ALA A 123 0.99 4.34 6.04
C ALA A 123 -0.43 4.50 5.46
N LEU A 124 -0.58 4.45 4.14
CA LEU A 124 -1.88 4.50 3.47
C LEU A 124 -2.76 3.31 3.84
N ILE A 125 -2.21 2.08 3.81
CA ILE A 125 -2.93 0.86 4.19
C ILE A 125 -3.41 0.92 5.64
N VAL A 126 -2.55 1.41 6.55
CA VAL A 126 -2.96 1.57 7.95
C VAL A 126 -4.05 2.63 8.05
N ALA A 127 -3.89 3.79 7.40
CA ALA A 127 -4.87 4.87 7.45
C ALA A 127 -6.26 4.46 6.96
N ASP A 128 -6.32 3.69 5.87
CA ASP A 128 -7.56 3.11 5.34
C ASP A 128 -8.28 2.23 6.38
N SER A 129 -7.51 1.48 7.19
CA SER A 129 -8.08 0.63 8.25
C SER A 129 -8.59 1.37 9.49
N LEU A 130 -8.32 2.68 9.63
CA LEU A 130 -8.70 3.44 10.82
C LEU A 130 -10.09 4.09 10.73
N ASP A 131 -10.76 3.99 9.57
CA ASP A 131 -12.02 4.70 9.31
C ASP A 131 -11.91 6.22 9.61
N ASP A 132 -10.77 6.80 9.24
CA ASP A 132 -10.46 8.22 9.42
C ASP A 132 -10.19 8.86 8.06
N PRO A 133 -11.19 9.52 7.45
CA PRO A 133 -11.06 10.12 6.13
C PRO A 133 -9.93 11.15 6.04
N ALA A 134 -9.65 11.89 7.11
CA ALA A 134 -8.61 12.91 7.13
C ALA A 134 -7.20 12.28 7.16
N GLU A 135 -7.02 11.21 7.91
CA GLU A 135 -5.77 10.46 7.93
C GLU A 135 -5.52 9.71 6.61
N LEU A 136 -6.57 9.11 6.04
CA LEU A 136 -6.53 8.44 4.75
C LEU A 136 -6.12 9.41 3.64
N GLU A 137 -6.75 10.59 3.57
CA GLU A 137 -6.37 11.62 2.60
C GLU A 137 -4.93 12.11 2.80
N ARG A 138 -4.51 12.36 4.05
CA ARG A 138 -3.14 12.76 4.36
C ARG A 138 -2.14 11.73 3.83
N ALA A 139 -2.38 10.45 4.09
CA ALA A 139 -1.52 9.37 3.64
C ALA A 139 -1.54 9.20 2.11
N ALA A 140 -2.70 9.40 1.47
CA ALA A 140 -2.85 9.37 0.02
C ALA A 140 -2.05 10.50 -0.65
N ARG A 141 -2.09 11.72 -0.10
CA ARG A 141 -1.28 12.85 -0.56
C ARG A 141 0.22 12.60 -0.44
N GLU A 142 0.68 12.06 0.69
CA GLU A 142 2.10 11.69 0.85
C GLU A 142 2.53 10.60 -0.13
N THR A 143 1.65 9.64 -0.40
CA THR A 143 1.91 8.59 -1.39
C THR A 143 2.00 9.17 -2.80
N ALA A 144 1.03 9.99 -3.20
CA ALA A 144 1.00 10.66 -4.51
C ALA A 144 2.22 11.55 -4.75
N ARG A 145 2.75 12.20 -3.70
CA ARG A 145 3.99 13.01 -3.79
C ARG A 145 5.22 12.17 -4.16
N LEU A 146 5.28 10.90 -3.74
CA LEU A 146 6.42 10.00 -3.97
C LEU A 146 6.19 9.02 -5.14
N ALA A 147 4.94 8.79 -5.50
CA ALA A 147 4.49 7.91 -6.55
C ALA A 147 3.39 8.63 -7.35
N PRO A 148 3.74 9.39 -8.39
CA PRO A 148 2.76 10.16 -9.17
C PRO A 148 1.61 9.32 -9.76
N GLU A 149 1.84 8.02 -9.99
CA GLU A 149 0.77 7.09 -10.39
C GLU A 149 -0.33 6.93 -9.34
N SER A 150 -0.06 7.21 -8.06
CA SER A 150 -1.04 7.16 -6.96
C SER A 150 -1.85 8.45 -6.81
N VAL A 151 -1.65 9.46 -7.67
CA VAL A 151 -2.57 10.62 -7.75
C VAL A 151 -3.98 10.14 -8.13
N ASP A 152 -4.08 9.02 -8.86
CA ASP A 152 -5.34 8.41 -9.24
C ASP A 152 -6.19 7.95 -8.04
N ASP A 153 -5.54 7.34 -7.04
CA ASP A 153 -6.19 6.90 -5.81
C ASP A 153 -6.69 8.12 -5.00
N LEU A 154 -5.88 9.18 -4.91
CA LEU A 154 -6.27 10.43 -4.26
C LEU A 154 -7.43 11.12 -4.99
N PHE A 155 -7.43 11.11 -6.32
CA PHE A 155 -8.54 11.64 -7.11
C PHE A 155 -9.83 10.87 -6.85
N GLY A 156 -9.75 9.54 -6.84
CA GLY A 156 -10.88 8.68 -6.51
C GLY A 156 -11.46 9.01 -5.13
N LEU A 157 -10.58 9.05 -4.11
CA LEU A 157 -10.95 9.40 -2.73
C LEU A 157 -11.67 10.75 -2.63
N LEU A 158 -11.15 11.79 -3.29
CA LEU A 158 -11.77 13.12 -3.26
C LEU A 158 -13.13 13.15 -3.94
N VAL A 159 -13.33 12.40 -5.03
CA VAL A 159 -14.64 12.24 -5.68
C VAL A 159 -15.59 11.50 -4.74
N GLU A 160 -15.21 10.37 -4.16
CA GLU A 160 -16.08 9.60 -3.26
C GLU A 160 -16.54 10.39 -2.03
N GLN A 161 -15.69 11.30 -1.52
CA GLN A 161 -16.00 12.20 -0.40
C GLN A 161 -16.82 13.44 -0.80
N GLY A 162 -17.15 13.60 -2.08
CA GLY A 162 -17.86 14.77 -2.58
C GLY A 162 -17.05 16.06 -2.65
N ARG A 163 -15.72 15.97 -2.55
CA ARG A 163 -14.79 17.10 -2.65
C ARG A 163 -14.47 17.43 -4.11
N TRP A 164 -15.52 17.74 -4.89
CA TRP A 164 -15.46 17.87 -6.35
C TRP A 164 -14.41 18.87 -6.82
N ASN A 165 -14.33 20.05 -6.20
CA ASN A 165 -13.39 21.08 -6.61
C ASN A 165 -11.93 20.68 -6.36
N ASP A 166 -11.66 19.96 -5.27
CA ASP A 166 -10.31 19.47 -4.97
C ASP A 166 -9.90 18.34 -5.93
N ALA A 167 -10.83 17.43 -6.24
CA ALA A 167 -10.60 16.41 -7.27
C ALA A 167 -10.29 17.05 -8.63
N LEU A 168 -11.07 18.05 -9.04
CA LEU A 168 -10.85 18.78 -10.29
C LEU A 168 -9.53 19.55 -10.31
N ALA A 169 -9.06 20.04 -9.16
CA ALA A 169 -7.77 20.73 -9.06
C ALA A 169 -6.57 19.80 -9.31
N ILE A 170 -6.69 18.52 -8.96
CA ILE A 170 -5.63 17.52 -9.19
C ILE A 170 -5.80 16.74 -10.50
N TRP A 171 -6.92 16.88 -11.21
CA TRP A 171 -7.15 16.25 -12.52
C TRP A 171 -5.96 16.37 -13.50
N PRO A 172 -5.31 17.54 -13.68
CA PRO A 172 -4.19 17.66 -14.61
C PRO A 172 -2.94 16.87 -14.21
N GLN A 173 -2.89 16.35 -12.98
CA GLN A 173 -1.77 15.58 -12.45
C GLN A 173 -1.96 14.07 -12.61
N LEU A 174 -3.12 13.62 -13.10
CA LEU A 174 -3.39 12.20 -13.35
C LEU A 174 -2.44 11.64 -14.41
N VAL A 175 -1.97 10.42 -14.16
CA VAL A 175 -1.06 9.70 -15.06
C VAL A 175 -1.65 8.32 -15.32
N PRO A 176 -1.85 7.91 -16.59
CA PRO A 176 -2.33 6.58 -16.88
C PRO A 176 -1.34 5.52 -16.37
N PRO A 177 -1.82 4.34 -15.94
CA PRO A 177 -0.94 3.28 -15.50
C PRO A 177 0.04 2.90 -16.62
N ARG A 178 1.32 2.75 -16.26
CA ARG A 178 2.32 2.17 -17.15
C ARG A 178 2.04 0.67 -17.21
N GLU A 179 1.81 0.09 -18.38
CA GLU A 179 1.88 -1.37 -18.47
C GLU A 179 3.30 -1.81 -18.15
N LYS A 180 3.44 -2.95 -17.47
CA LYS A 180 4.75 -3.50 -17.14
C LYS A 180 5.46 -3.88 -18.42
N ASP A 181 6.62 -3.26 -18.66
CA ASP A 181 7.56 -3.71 -19.67
C ASP A 181 8.03 -5.12 -19.30
N GLU A 182 7.45 -6.15 -19.92
CA GLU A 182 8.19 -7.38 -20.19
C GLU A 182 9.11 -7.05 -21.36
N THR A 183 10.42 -7.08 -21.12
CA THR A 183 11.45 -6.69 -22.10
C THR A 183 11.29 -7.46 -23.43
N PRO A 184 11.37 -6.83 -24.62
CA PRO A 184 10.59 -7.26 -25.78
C PRO A 184 11.40 -7.80 -26.97
N TYR A 185 10.79 -8.70 -27.76
CA TYR A 185 11.09 -8.91 -29.19
C TYR A 185 10.32 -7.88 -30.06
N TYR A 186 10.85 -7.52 -31.23
CA TYR A 186 10.40 -6.37 -32.06
C TYR A 186 8.92 -6.39 -32.51
N VAL A 187 8.26 -7.56 -32.58
CA VAL A 187 6.81 -7.69 -32.91
C VAL A 187 5.93 -7.48 -31.67
N GLU A 188 6.43 -7.81 -30.49
CA GLU A 188 5.72 -7.61 -29.22
C GLU A 188 5.68 -6.13 -28.84
N MET A 189 6.68 -5.32 -29.23
CA MET A 189 6.64 -3.86 -29.02
C MET A 189 5.40 -3.19 -29.64
N ARG A 190 4.95 -3.61 -30.83
CA ARG A 190 3.77 -3.04 -31.47
C ARG A 190 2.48 -3.46 -30.76
N ARG A 191 2.34 -4.74 -30.43
CA ARG A 191 1.20 -5.26 -29.65
C ARG A 191 1.16 -4.72 -28.22
N GLN A 192 2.33 -4.44 -27.64
CA GLN A 192 2.46 -3.79 -26.35
C GLN A 192 2.10 -2.31 -26.45
N GLY A 193 2.53 -1.61 -27.50
CA GLY A 193 2.10 -0.25 -27.80
C GLY A 193 0.58 -0.13 -27.97
N ASP A 194 -0.05 -1.08 -28.68
CA ASP A 194 -1.50 -1.13 -28.85
C ASP A 194 -2.22 -1.42 -27.52
N ARG A 195 -1.69 -2.33 -26.68
CA ARG A 195 -2.22 -2.60 -25.33
C ARG A 195 -2.08 -1.39 -24.40
N ASN A 196 -0.90 -0.77 -24.38
CA ASN A 196 -0.62 0.47 -23.66
C ASN A 196 -1.59 1.59 -24.08
N TYR A 197 -1.85 1.71 -25.38
CA TYR A 197 -2.81 2.69 -25.92
C TYR A 197 -4.24 2.39 -25.47
N VAL A 198 -4.70 1.14 -25.60
CA VAL A 198 -6.05 0.73 -25.16
C VAL A 198 -6.23 0.90 -23.65
N SER A 199 -5.20 0.59 -22.86
CA SER A 199 -5.17 0.78 -21.41
C SER A 199 -5.24 2.26 -21.04
N ALA A 200 -4.47 3.12 -21.72
CA ALA A 200 -4.52 4.56 -21.53
C ALA A 200 -5.85 5.17 -21.98
N ALA A 201 -6.39 4.76 -23.12
CA ALA A 201 -7.69 5.21 -23.63
C ALA A 201 -8.82 4.84 -22.66
N ARG A 202 -8.84 3.60 -22.18
CA ARG A 202 -9.81 3.13 -21.18
C ARG A 202 -9.65 3.86 -19.86
N TYR A 203 -8.42 4.06 -19.39
CA TYR A 203 -8.13 4.86 -18.21
C TYR A 203 -8.71 6.27 -18.32
N TRP A 204 -8.42 6.97 -19.43
CA TRP A 204 -8.90 8.33 -19.62
C TRP A 204 -10.40 8.43 -19.85
N ALA A 205 -11.02 7.40 -20.40
CA ALA A 205 -12.47 7.34 -20.54
C ALA A 205 -13.15 7.18 -19.17
N ASP A 206 -12.67 6.25 -18.34
CA ASP A 206 -13.16 6.04 -16.98
C ASP A 206 -12.99 7.31 -16.13
N LYS A 207 -11.77 7.82 -16.03
CA LYS A 207 -11.48 9.04 -15.26
C LYS A 207 -12.16 10.27 -15.85
N GLY A 208 -12.31 10.34 -17.16
CA GLY A 208 -13.10 11.38 -17.84
C GLY A 208 -14.56 11.39 -17.42
N GLY A 209 -15.17 10.22 -17.20
CA GLY A 209 -16.50 10.08 -16.61
C GLY A 209 -16.58 10.66 -15.19
N TRP A 210 -15.61 10.33 -14.34
CA TRP A 210 -15.53 10.86 -12.97
C TRP A 210 -15.35 12.38 -12.96
N ARG A 211 -14.50 12.93 -13.85
CA ARG A 211 -14.35 14.38 -14.05
C ARG A 211 -15.65 15.04 -14.49
N ALA A 212 -16.33 14.46 -15.47
CA ALA A 212 -17.61 14.97 -15.96
C ALA A 212 -18.66 14.99 -14.82
N TYR A 213 -18.70 13.94 -14.01
CA TYR A 213 -19.56 13.89 -12.83
C TYR A 213 -19.22 14.99 -11.82
N ALA A 214 -17.93 15.14 -11.46
CA ALA A 214 -17.49 16.19 -10.54
C ALA A 214 -17.80 17.62 -11.07
N LEU A 215 -17.66 17.85 -12.37
CA LEU A 215 -18.05 19.12 -13.01
C LEU A 215 -19.57 19.36 -12.91
N ALA A 216 -20.39 18.35 -13.18
CA ALA A 216 -21.84 18.48 -13.06
C ALA A 216 -22.26 18.75 -11.61
N ALA A 217 -21.71 18.00 -10.65
CA ALA A 217 -21.98 18.13 -9.23
C ALA A 217 -21.51 19.48 -8.64
N SER A 218 -20.51 20.12 -9.26
CA SER A 218 -20.04 21.47 -8.91
C SER A 218 -20.76 22.60 -9.67
N GLY A 219 -21.88 22.30 -10.36
CA GLY A 219 -22.69 23.30 -11.04
C GLY A 219 -22.14 23.75 -12.40
N ARG A 220 -21.29 22.95 -13.05
CA ARG A 220 -20.64 23.24 -14.34
C ARG A 220 -21.12 22.29 -15.45
N PRO A 221 -22.44 22.24 -15.77
CA PRO A 221 -23.02 21.22 -16.66
C PRO A 221 -22.58 21.34 -18.13
N ALA A 222 -22.19 22.52 -18.60
CA ALA A 222 -21.65 22.69 -19.95
C ALA A 222 -20.27 22.00 -20.07
N GLU A 223 -19.39 22.24 -19.10
CA GLU A 223 -18.06 21.63 -19.05
C GLU A 223 -18.14 20.13 -18.80
N ALA A 224 -19.08 19.68 -17.97
CA ALA A 224 -19.34 18.26 -17.75
C ALA A 224 -19.68 17.53 -19.05
N ARG A 225 -20.57 18.10 -19.88
CA ARG A 225 -20.92 17.55 -21.20
C ARG A 225 -19.72 17.50 -22.14
N ALA A 226 -18.89 18.55 -22.14
CA ALA A 226 -17.66 18.57 -22.94
C ALA A 226 -16.67 17.49 -22.49
N ALA A 227 -16.44 17.34 -21.17
CA ALA A 227 -15.56 16.32 -20.62
C ALA A 227 -16.06 14.88 -20.92
N LEU A 228 -17.39 14.67 -20.89
CA LEU A 228 -17.98 13.38 -21.24
C LEU A 228 -17.86 13.06 -22.74
N ALA A 229 -17.97 14.06 -23.61
CA ALA A 229 -17.71 13.90 -25.04
C ALA A 229 -16.24 13.54 -25.29
N GLU A 230 -15.30 14.29 -24.69
CA GLU A 230 -13.85 14.00 -24.75
C GLU A 230 -13.54 12.56 -24.29
N ALA A 231 -14.16 12.10 -23.20
CA ALA A 231 -13.98 10.75 -22.70
C ALA A 231 -14.49 9.66 -23.67
N ARG A 232 -15.60 9.91 -24.37
CA ARG A 232 -16.16 9.00 -25.38
C ARG A 232 -15.33 8.98 -26.65
N ASP A 233 -14.85 10.12 -27.10
CA ASP A 233 -14.02 10.25 -28.29
C ASP A 233 -12.69 9.49 -28.16
N ARG A 234 -12.17 9.33 -26.93
CA ARG A 234 -10.98 8.50 -26.66
C ARG A 234 -11.22 6.99 -26.81
N LEU A 235 -12.47 6.52 -26.79
CA LEU A 235 -12.83 5.11 -26.95
C LEU A 235 -13.23 4.75 -28.39
N ALA A 236 -13.53 5.74 -29.24
CA ALA A 236 -13.95 5.57 -30.62
C ALA A 236 -12.75 5.31 -31.55
#